data_AF-A0A7C2VCV0-F1
#
_entry.id   AF-A0A7C2VCV0-F1
#
_cell.length_a   1.000
_cell.length_b   1.000
_cell.length_c   1.000
_cell.angle_alpha   90.00
_cell.angle_beta   90.00
_cell.angle_gamma   90.00
#
_symmetry.space_group_name_H-M   'P 1'
#
loop_
_entity.id
_entity.type
_entity.pdbx_description
1 polymer ?
#
loop_
_entity_poly.entity_id
_entity_poly.type
_entity_poly.pdbx_seq_one_letter_code
_entity_poly.pdbx_strand_id
1 'polypeptide(L)' 'MRELAGYDVSRYAEITRWPLAEALAAYENKLREDARRDYHVEYLAWAVLAATGATKRKRTPELPAILKE' A
#
# COMPACT_ATOMS: atom_id res chain seq x y z
N MET A 1 -14.16 -2.75 -6.33
CA MET A 1 -14.20 -3.61 -7.55
C MET A 1 -13.30 -3.13 -8.67
N ARG A 2 -13.48 -1.92 -9.21
CA ARG A 2 -12.67 -1.39 -10.33
C ARG A 2 -11.16 -1.36 -10.04
N GLU A 3 -10.80 -1.01 -8.80
CA GLU A 3 -9.41 -1.00 -8.33
C GLU A 3 -8.79 -2.40 -8.20
N LEU A 4 -9.59 -3.43 -7.85
CA LEU A 4 -9.13 -4.82 -7.77
C LEU A 4 -8.94 -5.44 -9.15
N ALA A 5 -9.76 -5.01 -10.11
CA ALA A 5 -9.68 -5.47 -11.49
C ALA A 5 -8.49 -4.88 -12.25
N GLY A 6 -7.83 -3.83 -11.75
CA GLY A 6 -6.65 -3.25 -12.41
C GLY A 6 -6.93 -2.78 -13.85
N TYR A 7 -8.14 -2.28 -14.13
CA TYR A 7 -8.63 -1.91 -15.46
C TYR A 7 -8.79 -3.07 -16.46
N ASP A 8 -8.60 -4.32 -16.03
CA ASP A 8 -8.91 -5.51 -16.82
C ASP A 8 -10.42 -5.83 -16.74
N VAL A 9 -11.08 -5.81 -17.90
CA VAL A 9 -12.53 -6.01 -18.03
C VAL A 9 -12.92 -7.46 -17.77
N SER A 10 -12.08 -8.43 -18.14
CA SER A 10 -12.32 -9.86 -17.90
C SER A 10 -12.26 -10.17 -16.41
N ARG A 11 -11.24 -9.63 -15.76
CA ARG A 11 -11.03 -9.78 -14.31
C ARG A 11 -12.14 -9.11 -13.49
N TYR A 12 -12.73 -8.02 -13.99
CA TYR A 12 -13.87 -7.36 -13.36
C TYR A 12 -15.12 -8.26 -13.28
N ALA A 13 -15.39 -9.03 -14.34
CA ALA A 13 -16.55 -9.93 -14.39
C ALA A 13 -16.41 -11.12 -13.43
N GLU A 14 -15.18 -11.52 -13.12
CA GLU A 14 -14.90 -12.59 -12.14
C GLU A 14 -15.05 -12.07 -10.71
N ILE A 15 -14.45 -10.92 -10.39
CA ILE A 15 -14.48 -10.36 -9.03
C ILE A 15 -15.91 -9.97 -8.62
N THR A 16 -16.75 -9.52 -9.55
CA THR A 16 -18.17 -9.23 -9.28
C THR A 16 -19.00 -10.44 -8.85
N ARG A 17 -18.50 -11.65 -9.09
CA ARG A 17 -19.14 -12.90 -8.65
C ARG A 17 -18.59 -13.42 -7.31
N TRP A 18 -17.56 -12.78 -6.76
CA TRP A 18 -16.98 -13.20 -5.49
C TRP A 18 -17.94 -12.94 -4.33
N PRO A 19 -17.96 -13.81 -3.31
CA PRO A 19 -18.57 -13.49 -2.02
C PRO A 19 -18.01 -12.17 -1.47
N LEU A 20 -18.88 -11.36 -0.85
CA LEU A 20 -18.50 -10.05 -0.33
C LEU A 20 -17.30 -10.13 0.63
N ALA A 21 -17.24 -11.17 1.46
CA ALA A 21 -16.13 -11.41 2.38
C ALA A 21 -14.78 -11.58 1.65
N GLU A 22 -14.76 -12.31 0.53
CA GLU A 22 -13.55 -12.53 -0.26
C GLU A 22 -13.12 -11.25 -0.99
N ALA A 23 -14.08 -10.51 -1.54
CA ALA A 23 -13.81 -9.22 -2.17
C ALA A 23 -13.25 -8.19 -1.19
N LEU A 24 -13.75 -8.16 0.06
CA LEU A 24 -13.24 -7.28 1.12
C LEU A 24 -11.84 -7.70 1.57
N ALA A 25 -11.58 -8.99 1.77
CA ALA A 25 -10.25 -9.49 2.11
C ALA A 25 -9.21 -9.19 1.02
N ALA A 26 -9.58 -9.34 -0.25
CA ALA A 26 -8.72 -8.99 -1.37
C ALA A 26 -8.46 -7.48 -1.43
N TYR A 27 -9.46 -6.65 -1.12
CA TYR A 27 -9.31 -5.21 -1.06
C TYR A 27 -8.39 -4.78 0.09
N GLU A 28 -8.55 -5.37 1.27
CA GLU A 28 -7.67 -5.14 2.41
C GLU A 28 -6.22 -5.48 2.08
N ASN A 29 -5.98 -6.65 1.47
CA ASN A 29 -4.62 -7.04 1.05
C ASN A 29 -4.03 -6.02 0.09
N LYS A 30 -4.80 -5.56 -0.90
CA LYS A 30 -4.36 -4.52 -1.83
C LYS A 30 -3.98 -3.23 -1.09
N LEU A 31 -4.82 -2.76 -0.16
CA LEU A 31 -4.53 -1.56 0.64
C LEU A 31 -3.25 -1.71 1.46
N ARG A 32 -2.96 -2.91 1.98
CA ARG A 32 -1.71 -3.20 2.70
C ARG A 32 -0.51 -3.17 1.77
N GLU A 33 -0.62 -3.70 0.56
CA GLU A 33 0.45 -3.64 -0.45
C GLU A 33 0.76 -2.20 -0.88
N ASP A 34 -0.27 -1.40 -1.16
CA ASP A 34 -0.13 0.00 -1.53
C ASP A 34 0.53 0.78 -0.38
N ALA A 35 0.06 0.60 0.86
CA ALA A 35 0.67 1.23 2.04
C ALA A 35 2.13 0.82 2.27
N ARG A 36 2.50 -0.45 2.00
CA ARG A 36 3.89 -0.91 2.07
C ARG A 36 4.75 -0.22 1.04
N ARG A 37 4.26 -0.11 -0.19
CA ARG A 37 4.99 0.53 -1.29
C ARG A 37 5.23 2.01 -0.99
N ASP A 38 4.21 2.73 -0.55
CA ASP A 38 4.32 4.14 -0.22
C ASP A 38 5.31 4.37 0.94
N TYR A 39 5.19 3.57 2.00
CA TYR A 39 6.13 3.60 3.12
C TYR A 39 7.57 3.31 2.66
N HIS A 40 7.77 2.32 1.77
CA HIS A 40 9.10 1.97 1.28
C HIS A 40 9.76 3.14 0.53
N VAL A 41 9.00 3.82 -0.34
CA VAL A 41 9.48 4.99 -1.08
C VAL A 41 9.82 6.13 -0.10
N GLU A 42 8.96 6.40 0.87
CA GLU A 42 9.18 7.45 1.86
C GLU A 42 10.42 7.15 2.73
N TYR A 43 10.56 5.90 3.15
CA TYR A 43 11.70 5.43 3.95
C TYR A 43 13.02 5.53 3.17
N LEU A 44 13.04 5.12 1.91
CA LEU A 44 14.22 5.26 1.05
C LEU A 44 14.60 6.74 0.87
N ALA A 45 13.62 7.61 0.60
CA ALA A 45 13.86 9.05 0.48
C ALA A 45 14.44 9.63 1.78
N TRP A 46 13.90 9.22 2.93
CA TRP A 46 14.43 9.60 4.24
C TRP A 46 15.86 9.07 4.44
N ALA A 47 16.15 7.81 4.10
CA ALA A 47 17.46 7.20 4.28
C ALA A 47 18.54 7.90 3.44
N VAL A 48 18.22 8.26 2.20
CA VAL A 48 19.11 9.05 1.33
C VAL A 48 19.39 10.43 1.92
N LEU A 49 18.36 11.13 2.41
CA LEU A 49 18.53 12.43 3.08
C LEU A 49 19.28 12.30 4.41
N ALA A 50 19.17 11.17 5.10
CA ALA A 50 19.84 10.93 6.36
C ALA A 50 21.34 10.74 6.17
N ALA A 51 21.73 10.02 5.12
CA ALA A 51 23.13 9.84 4.75
C ALA A 51 23.84 11.17 4.44
N THR A 52 23.13 12.17 3.93
CA THR A 52 23.70 13.50 3.62
C THR A 52 23.74 14.45 4.82
N GLY A 53 23.26 14.03 6.00
CA GLY A 53 23.20 14.85 7.20
C GLY A 53 22.09 15.92 7.20
N ALA A 54 21.25 15.94 6.15
CA ALA A 54 20.12 16.87 6.00
C ALA A 54 18.94 16.55 6.94
N THR A 55 18.90 15.38 7.57
CA THR A 55 17.78 14.92 8.41
C THR A 55 17.89 15.29 9.89
N LYS A 56 18.82 16.16 10.32
CA LYS A 56 18.93 16.60 11.73
C LYS A 56 17.60 17.12 12.35
N ARG A 57 16.56 17.39 11.53
CA ARG A 57 15.21 17.75 11.97
C ARG A 57 14.06 16.85 11.45
N LYS A 58 14.31 15.87 10.57
CA LYS A 58 13.24 15.00 10.02
C LYS A 58 13.23 13.65 10.74
N ARG A 59 12.13 13.38 11.45
CA ARG A 59 11.86 12.07 12.05
C ARG A 59 11.76 11.00 10.95
N THR A 60 12.16 9.79 11.30
CA THR A 60 11.92 8.59 10.49
C THR A 60 10.44 8.47 10.15
N PRO A 61 10.08 8.07 8.92
CA PRO A 61 8.70 7.76 8.56
C PRO A 61 8.12 6.71 9.52
N GLU A 62 6.91 6.95 10.02
CA GLU A 62 6.24 6.02 10.91
C GLU A 62 5.58 4.91 10.11
N LEU A 63 5.55 3.70 10.67
CA LEU A 63 4.88 2.58 10.03
C LEU A 63 3.36 2.88 9.92
N PRO A 64 2.75 2.73 8.73
CA PRO A 64 1.31 2.88 8.55
C PRO A 64 0.50 1.98 9.50
N ALA A 65 -0.62 2.49 10.01
CA ALA A 65 -1.46 1.74 10.96
C ALA A 65 -1.98 0.41 10.39
N ILE A 66 -2.26 0.34 9.09
CA ILE A 66 -2.72 -0.88 8.40
C ILE A 66 -1.64 -1.99 8.35
N LEU A 67 -0.39 -1.64 8.68
CA LEU A 67 0.74 -2.56 8.75
C LEU A 67 1.14 -2.88 10.20
N LYS A 68 0.54 -2.20 11.19
CA LYS A 68 0.70 -2.55 12.61
C LYS A 68 -0.26 -3.70 12.90
N GLU A 69 0.28 -4.83 13.35
CA GLU A 69 -0.49 -6.01 13.77
C GLU A 69 -1.33 -5.73 15.02
#